data_AF-A0A957XNR4-F1
#
_entry.id   AF-A0A957XNR4-F1
#
_cell.length_a   1.000
_cell.length_b   1.000
_cell.length_c   1.000
_cell.angle_alpha   90.00
_cell.angle_beta   90.00
_cell.angle_gamma   90.00
#
_symmetry.space_group_name_H-M   'P 1'
#
loop_
_entity.id
_entity.type
_entity.pdbx_description
1 polymer ?
#
loop_
_entity_poly.entity_id
_entity_poly.type
_entity_poly.pdbx_seq_one_letter_code
_entity_poly.pdbx_strand_id
1 'polypeptide(L)'
;ETLMVREEYGRPATGQDRLLHSLCRPERFMEIFRKFIVFDAGKKKIARYQQYFAIHKILRRVLHLGPSGNRDGGVVWHTQGSGKSLTMVMLAKCLALHPAIQNPRLVLVTDRVDLDKQIRDTFADCGLIPKVGRRTSEGRATNGRDLKRRLERKDAIVTAVIDKFENALKDADHLDDDPNV
;
A
#
# COMPACT_ATOMS: atom_id res chain seq x y z
N GLU A 1 -30.19 -11.37 3.79
CA GLU A 1 -29.84 -11.32 2.35
C GLU A 1 -30.34 -12.53 1.55
N THR A 2 -30.08 -13.79 1.93
CA THR A 2 -30.58 -14.98 1.18
C THR A 2 -32.11 -15.07 1.07
N LEU A 3 -32.85 -14.42 1.97
CA LEU A 3 -34.31 -14.37 1.97
C LEU A 3 -34.89 -13.45 0.88
N MET A 4 -34.26 -12.30 0.58
CA MET A 4 -34.79 -11.33 -0.40
C MET A 4 -34.83 -11.87 -1.83
N VAL A 5 -33.79 -12.61 -2.25
CA VAL A 5 -33.75 -13.19 -3.61
C VAL A 5 -34.85 -14.25 -3.81
N ARG A 6 -35.21 -14.95 -2.72
CA ARG A 6 -36.21 -16.01 -2.77
C ARG A 6 -37.63 -15.45 -2.87
N GLU A 7 -37.89 -14.30 -2.24
CA GLU A 7 -39.16 -13.59 -2.35
C GLU A 7 -39.34 -12.92 -3.72
N GLU A 8 -38.28 -12.34 -4.30
CA GLU A 8 -38.38 -11.56 -5.55
C GLU A 8 -38.33 -12.44 -6.81
N TYR A 9 -37.55 -13.52 -6.82
CA TYR A 9 -37.28 -14.32 -8.02
C TYR A 9 -37.73 -15.79 -7.91
N GLY A 10 -38.37 -16.19 -6.81
CA GLY A 10 -38.89 -17.55 -6.62
C GLY A 10 -37.81 -18.65 -6.56
N ARG A 11 -36.53 -18.29 -6.46
CA ARG A 11 -35.39 -19.22 -6.44
C ARG A 11 -34.37 -18.81 -5.37
N PRO A 12 -33.59 -19.76 -4.81
CA PRO A 12 -32.49 -19.41 -3.91
C PRO A 12 -31.38 -18.63 -4.64
N ALA A 13 -30.64 -17.81 -3.89
CA ALA A 13 -29.49 -17.09 -4.39
C ALA A 13 -28.34 -18.05 -4.78
N THR A 14 -27.93 -17.98 -6.04
CA THR A 14 -26.81 -18.71 -6.65
C THR A 14 -25.46 -18.10 -6.29
N GLY A 15 -24.37 -18.79 -6.62
CA GLY A 15 -23.02 -18.22 -6.50
C GLY A 15 -22.81 -16.97 -7.35
N GLN A 16 -23.42 -16.91 -8.55
CA GLN A 16 -23.36 -15.74 -9.42
C GLN A 16 -24.10 -14.54 -8.82
N ASP A 17 -25.29 -14.75 -8.24
CA ASP A 17 -26.03 -13.67 -7.57
C ASP A 17 -25.21 -13.10 -6.40
N ARG A 18 -24.61 -13.97 -5.59
CA ARG A 18 -23.76 -13.55 -4.47
C ARG A 18 -22.53 -12.78 -4.95
N LEU A 19 -21.91 -13.21 -6.06
CA LEU A 19 -20.76 -12.54 -6.66
C LEU A 19 -21.13 -11.15 -7.15
N LEU A 20 -22.18 -11.04 -7.97
CA LEU A 20 -22.66 -9.78 -8.52
C LEU A 20 -23.10 -8.83 -7.41
N HIS A 21 -23.93 -9.31 -6.49
CA HIS A 21 -24.35 -8.53 -5.33
C HIS A 21 -23.14 -8.05 -4.54
N SER A 22 -22.19 -8.93 -4.20
CA SER A 22 -21.02 -8.57 -3.39
C SER A 22 -20.09 -7.58 -4.09
N LEU A 23 -19.88 -7.72 -5.40
CA LEU A 23 -18.96 -6.86 -6.18
C LEU A 23 -19.59 -5.51 -6.52
N CYS A 24 -20.88 -5.52 -6.88
CA CYS A 24 -21.60 -4.36 -7.38
C CYS A 24 -22.33 -3.56 -6.29
N ARG A 25 -22.09 -3.86 -5.00
CA ARG A 25 -22.51 -2.95 -3.93
C ARG A 25 -21.94 -1.55 -4.19
N PRO A 26 -22.74 -0.48 -4.16
CA PRO A 26 -22.29 0.87 -4.51
C PRO A 26 -21.00 1.27 -3.79
N GLU A 27 -20.88 0.96 -2.49
CA GLU A 27 -19.69 1.30 -1.69
C GLU A 27 -18.44 0.57 -2.20
N ARG A 28 -18.54 -0.75 -2.43
CA ARG A 28 -17.40 -1.55 -2.92
C ARG A 28 -17.04 -1.16 -4.35
N PHE A 29 -18.04 -0.95 -5.20
CA PHE A 29 -17.83 -0.55 -6.58
C PHE A 29 -17.07 0.78 -6.64
N MET A 30 -17.55 1.81 -5.95
CA MET A 30 -16.88 3.11 -5.88
C MET A 30 -15.48 3.03 -5.29
N GLU A 31 -15.30 2.19 -4.26
CA GLU A 31 -14.00 1.95 -3.67
C GLU A 31 -13.02 1.31 -4.67
N ILE A 32 -13.45 0.32 -5.44
CA ILE A 32 -12.61 -0.33 -6.45
C ILE A 32 -12.11 0.69 -7.46
N PHE A 33 -13.02 1.51 -7.99
CA PHE A 33 -12.67 2.54 -8.97
C PHE A 33 -11.71 3.58 -8.41
N ARG A 34 -11.98 4.07 -7.20
CA ARG A 34 -11.18 5.14 -6.59
C ARG A 34 -9.83 4.65 -6.10
N LYS A 35 -9.76 3.50 -5.44
CA LYS A 35 -8.58 3.05 -4.68
C LYS A 35 -7.82 1.87 -5.30
N PHE A 36 -8.51 0.96 -6.00
CA PHE A 36 -7.96 -0.33 -6.43
C PHE A 36 -7.71 -0.45 -7.94
N ILE A 37 -7.78 0.67 -8.66
CA ILE A 37 -7.29 0.81 -10.03
C ILE A 37 -5.99 1.62 -10.00
N VAL A 38 -4.97 1.10 -10.69
CA VAL A 38 -3.66 1.75 -10.89
C VAL A 38 -3.29 1.71 -12.37
N PHE A 39 -2.50 2.68 -12.82
CA PHE A 39 -1.95 2.71 -14.17
C PHE A 39 -0.46 2.50 -14.08
N ASP A 40 -0.01 1.29 -14.40
CA ASP A 40 1.40 0.91 -14.34
C ASP A 40 2.02 1.08 -15.73
N ALA A 41 2.81 2.15 -15.91
CA ALA A 41 3.37 2.55 -17.19
C ALA A 41 2.31 2.66 -18.29
N GLY A 42 1.18 3.30 -17.96
CA GLY A 42 0.04 3.49 -18.85
C GLY A 42 -0.90 2.28 -18.97
N LYS A 43 -0.53 1.10 -18.44
CA LYS A 43 -1.39 -0.08 -18.46
C LYS A 43 -2.32 -0.07 -17.24
N LYS A 44 -3.63 0.05 -17.49
CA LYS A 44 -4.66 -0.04 -16.45
C LYS A 44 -4.65 -1.44 -15.82
N LYS A 45 -4.53 -1.50 -14.50
CA LYS A 45 -4.59 -2.73 -13.70
C LYS A 45 -5.62 -2.56 -12.57
N ILE A 46 -6.38 -3.60 -12.33
CA ILE A 46 -7.35 -3.70 -11.23
C ILE A 46 -6.86 -4.71 -10.20
N ALA A 47 -7.11 -4.45 -8.92
CA ALA A 47 -6.77 -5.36 -7.85
C ALA A 47 -7.44 -6.73 -8.02
N ARG A 48 -6.70 -7.79 -7.75
CA ARG A 48 -7.25 -9.13 -7.54
C ARG A 48 -7.90 -9.21 -6.16
N TYR A 49 -8.84 -10.14 -5.97
CA TYR A 49 -9.59 -10.26 -4.73
C TYR A 49 -8.67 -10.39 -3.49
N GLN A 50 -7.59 -11.17 -3.58
CA GLN A 50 -6.64 -11.32 -2.48
C GLN A 50 -5.92 -10.03 -2.11
N GLN A 51 -5.63 -9.16 -3.08
CA GLN A 51 -4.99 -7.86 -2.84
C GLN A 51 -5.97 -6.91 -2.14
N TYR A 52 -7.21 -6.87 -2.62
CA TYR A 52 -8.29 -6.08 -2.01
C TYR A 52 -8.50 -6.44 -0.53
N PHE A 53 -8.66 -7.73 -0.22
CA PHE A 53 -8.87 -8.16 1.15
C PHE A 53 -7.63 -8.04 2.04
N ALA A 54 -6.42 -8.24 1.49
CA ALA A 54 -5.18 -8.03 2.25
C ALA A 54 -5.06 -6.56 2.68
N ILE A 55 -5.28 -5.62 1.76
CA ILE A 55 -5.21 -4.17 2.05
C ILE A 55 -6.23 -3.77 3.10
N HIS A 56 -7.47 -4.27 3.03
CA HIS A 56 -8.48 -4.00 4.06
C HIS A 56 -8.12 -4.56 5.45
N LYS A 57 -7.44 -5.71 5.51
CA LYS A 57 -6.92 -6.25 6.78
C LYS A 57 -5.79 -5.36 7.33
N ILE A 58 -4.91 -4.86 6.47
CA ILE A 58 -3.83 -3.96 6.87
C ILE A 58 -4.40 -2.64 7.39
N LEU A 59 -5.33 -2.01 6.65
CA LEU A 59 -5.95 -0.74 7.06
C LEU A 59 -6.62 -0.85 8.43
N ARG A 60 -7.38 -1.91 8.68
CA ARG A 60 -8.00 -2.15 10.00
C ARG A 60 -6.98 -2.24 11.13
N ARG A 61 -5.81 -2.80 10.86
CA ARG A 61 -4.72 -2.92 11.83
C ARG A 61 -3.99 -1.60 12.05
N VAL A 62 -3.69 -0.86 10.98
CA VAL A 62 -3.05 0.47 11.07
C VAL A 62 -3.93 1.50 11.78
N LEU A 63 -5.25 1.38 11.66
CA LEU A 63 -6.20 2.27 12.33
C LEU A 63 -6.42 1.94 13.81
N HIS A 64 -5.92 0.82 14.29
CA HIS A 64 -6.07 0.40 15.68
C HIS A 64 -4.80 0.69 16.47
N LEU A 65 -4.93 1.48 17.53
CA LEU A 65 -3.87 1.68 18.52
C LEU A 65 -4.05 0.66 19.65
N GLY A 66 -2.98 -0.05 19.99
CA GLY A 66 -2.93 -0.94 21.13
C GLY A 66 -2.96 -0.18 22.47
N PRO A 67 -3.04 -0.91 23.59
CA PRO A 67 -3.15 -0.31 24.93
C PRO A 67 -2.00 0.66 25.27
N SER A 68 -0.81 0.43 24.73
CA SER A 68 0.39 1.23 24.95
C SER A 68 0.56 2.37 23.92
N GLY A 69 -0.45 2.65 23.09
CA GLY A 69 -0.40 3.70 22.06
C GLY A 69 0.36 3.32 20.80
N ASN A 70 0.89 2.10 20.69
CA ASN A 70 1.57 1.59 19.50
C ASN A 70 0.62 0.87 18.54
N ARG A 71 1.00 0.77 17.25
CA ARG A 71 0.27 -0.03 16.26
C ARG A 71 0.86 -1.42 16.15
N ASP A 72 0.00 -2.42 16.04
CA ASP A 72 0.44 -3.79 15.75
C ASP A 72 1.01 -3.89 14.32
N GLY A 73 2.17 -4.55 14.19
CA GLY A 73 2.69 -4.99 12.90
C GLY A 73 1.95 -6.22 12.35
N GLY A 74 2.40 -6.73 11.20
CA GLY A 74 1.85 -7.96 10.64
C GLY A 74 2.59 -8.44 9.41
N VAL A 75 2.29 -9.68 9.00
CA VAL A 75 2.91 -10.32 7.84
C VAL A 75 1.85 -10.62 6.78
N VAL A 76 2.14 -10.26 5.53
CA VAL A 76 1.32 -10.62 4.37
C VAL A 76 2.08 -11.62 3.52
N TRP A 77 1.65 -12.87 3.54
CA TRP A 77 2.24 -13.92 2.71
C TRP A 77 1.62 -13.92 1.31
N HIS A 78 2.44 -13.63 0.31
CA HIS A 78 2.05 -13.65 -1.10
C HIS A 78 2.95 -14.60 -1.89
N THR A 79 2.35 -15.41 -2.76
CA THR A 79 3.11 -16.24 -3.73
C THR A 79 3.86 -15.38 -4.76
N GLN A 80 4.91 -15.93 -5.39
CA GLN A 80 5.64 -15.24 -6.46
C GLN A 80 4.70 -14.95 -7.64
N GLY A 81 4.87 -13.78 -8.29
CA GLY A 81 4.01 -13.37 -9.41
C GLY A 81 2.58 -12.95 -9.01
N SER A 82 2.23 -12.95 -7.72
CA SER A 82 0.89 -12.58 -7.26
C SER A 82 0.58 -11.07 -7.35
N GLY A 83 1.57 -10.24 -7.70
CA GLY A 83 1.45 -8.77 -7.74
C GLY A 83 1.73 -8.06 -6.42
N LYS A 84 2.66 -8.56 -5.59
CA LYS A 84 3.06 -7.95 -4.30
C LYS A 84 3.34 -6.45 -4.38
N SER A 85 4.15 -6.02 -5.35
CA SER A 85 4.50 -4.60 -5.52
C SER A 85 3.28 -3.74 -5.85
N LEU A 86 2.32 -4.27 -6.63
CA LEU A 86 1.05 -3.57 -6.90
C LEU A 86 0.17 -3.51 -5.65
N THR A 87 0.19 -4.55 -4.80
CA THR A 87 -0.48 -4.49 -3.49
C THR A 87 0.10 -3.35 -2.64
N MET A 88 1.42 -3.16 -2.63
CA MET A 88 2.08 -2.06 -1.90
C MET A 88 1.66 -0.68 -2.45
N VAL A 89 1.62 -0.52 -3.77
CA VAL A 89 1.15 0.73 -4.41
C VAL A 89 -0.30 1.03 -4.04
N MET A 90 -1.18 0.04 -4.13
CA MET A 90 -2.59 0.21 -3.76
C MET A 90 -2.77 0.48 -2.26
N LEU A 91 -1.95 -0.14 -1.40
CA LEU A 91 -1.93 0.17 0.02
C LEU A 91 -1.52 1.62 0.27
N ALA A 92 -0.44 2.09 -0.35
CA ALA A 92 0.01 3.48 -0.24
C ALA A 92 -1.09 4.47 -0.66
N LYS A 93 -1.76 4.19 -1.78
CA LYS A 93 -2.92 4.96 -2.26
C LYS A 93 -4.09 4.92 -1.27
N CYS A 94 -4.37 3.76 -0.67
CA CYS A 94 -5.44 3.63 0.32
C CYS A 94 -5.13 4.41 1.61
N LEU A 95 -3.88 4.38 2.09
CA LEU A 95 -3.44 5.16 3.24
C LEU A 95 -3.58 6.66 2.96
N ALA A 96 -3.09 7.14 1.81
CA ALA A 96 -3.16 8.55 1.41
C ALA A 96 -4.59 9.07 1.24
N LEU A 97 -5.53 8.21 0.88
CA LEU A 97 -6.95 8.57 0.71
C LEU A 97 -7.78 8.32 1.97
N HIS A 98 -7.19 7.80 3.05
CA HIS A 98 -7.94 7.47 4.25
C HIS A 98 -8.15 8.73 5.12
N PRO A 99 -9.40 9.13 5.42
CA PRO A 99 -9.66 10.41 6.11
C PRO A 99 -9.06 10.49 7.52
N ALA A 100 -8.94 9.34 8.20
CA ALA A 100 -8.34 9.26 9.54
C ALA A 100 -6.79 9.22 9.54
N ILE A 101 -6.14 9.14 8.38
CA ILE A 101 -4.67 9.04 8.28
C ILE A 101 -4.16 10.32 7.62
N GLN A 102 -3.54 11.17 8.42
CA GLN A 102 -2.94 12.43 7.95
C GLN A 102 -1.50 12.17 7.52
N ASN A 103 -1.11 12.69 6.36
CA ASN A 103 0.28 12.66 5.84
C ASN A 103 0.99 11.29 5.98
N PRO A 104 0.44 10.18 5.44
CA PRO A 104 1.06 8.88 5.59
C PRO A 104 2.44 8.85 4.94
N ARG A 105 3.41 8.30 5.68
CA ARG A 105 4.78 8.06 5.22
C ARG A 105 5.01 6.57 5.06
N LEU A 106 5.64 6.20 3.95
CA LEU A 106 5.93 4.81 3.62
C LEU A 106 7.42 4.61 3.38
N VAL A 107 8.07 3.87 4.27
CA VAL A 107 9.48 3.45 4.12
C VAL A 107 9.52 2.01 3.63
N LEU A 108 9.99 1.81 2.41
CA LEU A 108 10.09 0.51 1.75
C LEU A 108 11.53 0.01 1.87
N VAL A 109 11.75 -0.96 2.74
CA VAL A 109 13.07 -1.56 2.97
C VAL A 109 13.16 -2.91 2.25
N THR A 110 14.26 -3.13 1.55
CA THR A 110 14.52 -4.34 0.76
C THR A 110 15.91 -4.88 1.03
N ASP A 111 16.16 -6.15 0.70
CA ASP A 111 17.46 -6.80 0.92
C ASP A 111 18.48 -6.52 -0.21
N ARG A 112 18.03 -6.18 -1.42
CA ARG A 112 18.91 -6.06 -2.59
C ARG A 112 18.61 -4.85 -3.47
N VAL A 113 19.68 -4.34 -4.08
CA VAL A 113 19.70 -3.10 -4.90
C VAL A 113 18.83 -3.18 -6.15
N ASP A 114 18.76 -4.34 -6.79
CA ASP A 114 17.95 -4.59 -7.99
C ASP A 114 16.46 -4.67 -7.66
N LEU A 115 16.11 -5.35 -6.56
CA LEU A 115 14.73 -5.43 -6.06
C LEU A 115 14.21 -4.05 -5.63
N ASP A 116 15.02 -3.29 -4.88
CA ASP A 116 14.74 -1.89 -4.51
C ASP A 116 14.43 -1.03 -5.74
N LYS A 117 15.28 -1.15 -6.78
CA LYS A 117 15.10 -0.44 -8.05
C LYS A 117 13.77 -0.81 -8.71
N GLN A 118 13.44 -2.10 -8.76
CA GLN A 118 12.19 -2.57 -9.36
C GLN A 118 10.94 -2.07 -8.61
N ILE A 119 10.96 -2.10 -7.28
CA ILE A 119 9.84 -1.61 -6.46
C ILE A 119 9.66 -0.12 -6.66
N ARG A 120 10.75 0.65 -6.56
CA ARG A 120 10.76 2.10 -6.82
C ARG A 120 10.22 2.43 -8.21
N ASP A 121 10.66 1.72 -9.23
CA ASP A 121 10.19 1.93 -10.61
C ASP A 121 8.70 1.62 -10.75
N THR A 122 8.19 0.57 -10.07
CA THR A 122 6.75 0.27 -10.00
C THR A 122 5.95 1.42 -9.39
N PHE A 123 6.44 1.99 -8.28
CA PHE A 123 5.79 3.15 -7.64
C PHE A 123 5.81 4.39 -8.54
N ALA A 124 6.93 4.63 -9.23
CA ALA A 124 7.05 5.74 -10.17
C ALA A 124 6.17 5.56 -11.42
N ASP A 125 6.09 4.34 -11.95
CA ASP A 125 5.23 3.97 -13.07
C ASP A 125 3.74 4.11 -12.73
N CYS A 126 3.38 3.92 -11.46
CA CYS A 126 2.04 4.15 -10.94
C CYS A 126 1.77 5.61 -10.53
N GLY A 127 2.75 6.51 -10.65
CA GLY A 127 2.62 7.93 -10.34
C GLY A 127 2.70 8.29 -8.85
N LEU A 128 3.19 7.39 -8.00
CA LEU A 128 3.35 7.66 -6.55
C LEU A 128 4.73 8.22 -6.20
N ILE A 129 5.73 8.04 -7.06
CA ILE A 129 7.07 8.63 -6.91
C ILE A 129 7.38 9.47 -8.15
N PRO A 130 7.85 10.72 -8.01
CA PRO A 130 8.27 11.52 -9.15
C PRO A 130 9.38 10.85 -9.97
N LYS A 131 9.22 10.87 -11.29
CA LYS A 131 10.28 10.48 -12.23
C LYS A 131 11.13 11.71 -12.53
N VAL A 132 12.44 11.63 -12.29
CA VAL A 132 13.43 12.65 -12.67
C VAL A 132 14.17 12.16 -13.91
N GLY A 133 13.80 12.71 -15.07
CA GLY A 133 14.33 12.28 -16.37
C GLY A 133 13.92 10.86 -16.76
N ARG A 134 14.65 10.24 -17.70
CA ARG A 134 14.28 8.92 -18.27
C ARG A 134 14.67 7.71 -17.42
N ARG A 135 15.53 7.84 -16.39
CA ARG A 135 16.12 6.68 -15.68
C ARG A 135 16.28 6.81 -14.15
N THR A 136 15.97 7.96 -13.57
CA THR A 136 16.19 8.26 -12.14
C THR A 136 14.86 8.61 -11.48
N SER A 137 14.53 7.97 -10.37
CA SER A 137 13.34 8.30 -9.57
C SER A 137 13.81 8.73 -8.19
N GLU A 138 13.19 9.81 -7.71
CA GLU A 138 13.64 10.54 -6.52
C GLU A 138 13.41 9.77 -5.22
N GLY A 139 12.61 8.70 -5.21
CA GLY A 139 12.23 8.03 -3.96
C GLY A 139 13.30 7.13 -3.33
N ARG A 140 14.47 6.93 -3.97
CA ARG A 140 15.48 5.97 -3.48
C ARG A 140 16.58 6.63 -2.66
N ALA A 141 16.82 6.11 -1.46
CA ALA A 141 17.96 6.49 -0.65
C ALA A 141 19.28 5.97 -1.24
N THR A 142 20.22 6.90 -1.43
CA THR A 142 21.54 6.62 -1.99
C THR A 142 22.51 6.06 -0.95
N ASN A 143 22.40 6.50 0.31
CA ASN A 143 23.16 6.03 1.47
C ASN A 143 22.39 6.35 2.78
N GLY A 144 22.94 5.96 3.94
CA GLY A 144 22.29 6.18 5.24
C GLY A 144 22.03 7.67 5.57
N ARG A 145 22.98 8.57 5.24
CA ARG A 145 22.80 10.02 5.45
C ARG A 145 21.68 10.60 4.59
N ASP A 146 21.57 10.15 3.34
CA ASP A 146 20.48 10.53 2.44
C ASP A 146 19.12 10.00 2.94
N LEU A 147 19.08 8.75 3.44
CA LEU A 147 17.87 8.22 4.06
C LEU A 147 17.43 9.08 5.26
N LYS A 148 18.34 9.37 6.21
CA LYS A 148 18.05 10.22 7.37
C LYS A 148 17.46 11.56 6.97
N ARG A 149 18.11 12.25 6.03
CA ARG A 149 17.64 13.54 5.50
C ARG A 149 16.22 13.45 4.90
N ARG A 150 15.88 12.36 4.22
CA ARG A 150 14.54 12.17 3.63
C ARG A 150 13.47 11.92 4.67
N LEU A 151 13.82 11.18 5.73
CA LEU A 151 12.93 10.98 6.88
C LEU A 151 12.68 12.30 7.60
N GLU A 152 13.72 13.09 7.85
CA GLU A 152 13.63 14.45 8.45
C GLU A 152 12.80 15.41 7.58
N ARG A 153 12.94 15.34 6.25
CA ARG A 153 12.12 16.11 5.30
C ARG A 153 10.67 15.62 5.19
N LYS A 154 10.32 14.51 5.84
CA LYS A 154 9.00 13.88 5.80
C LYS A 154 8.56 13.51 4.38
N ASP A 155 9.49 13.00 3.57
CA ASP A 155 9.19 12.45 2.25
C ASP A 155 8.08 11.37 2.39
N ALA A 156 7.02 11.48 1.59
CA ALA A 156 5.86 10.59 1.71
C ALA A 156 6.20 9.12 1.40
N ILE A 157 7.13 8.88 0.47
CA ILE A 157 7.55 7.53 0.08
C ILE A 157 9.07 7.51 -0.10
N VAL A 158 9.74 6.63 0.64
CA VAL A 158 11.19 6.42 0.57
C VAL A 158 11.47 4.94 0.40
N THR A 159 12.35 4.57 -0.54
CA THR A 159 12.84 3.20 -0.72
C THR A 159 14.30 3.12 -0.32
N ALA A 160 14.68 2.05 0.36
CA ALA A 160 16.04 1.83 0.82
C ALA A 160 16.39 0.33 0.79
N VAL A 161 17.69 0.06 0.68
CA VAL A 161 18.25 -1.26 0.94
C VAL A 161 18.58 -1.36 2.43
N ILE A 162 18.46 -2.56 3.01
CA ILE A 162 18.59 -2.82 4.44
C ILE A 162 19.93 -2.32 5.02
N ASP A 163 21.02 -2.46 4.28
CA ASP A 163 22.35 -1.97 4.67
C ASP A 163 22.37 -0.44 4.89
N LYS A 164 21.69 0.32 4.03
CA LYS A 164 21.54 1.77 4.14
C LYS A 164 20.61 2.16 5.27
N PHE A 165 19.56 1.37 5.50
CA PHE A 165 18.63 1.55 6.59
C PHE A 165 19.35 1.40 7.93
N GLU A 166 20.07 0.29 8.13
CA GLU A 166 20.89 0.06 9.33
C GLU A 166 21.93 1.16 9.57
N ASN A 167 22.62 1.60 8.51
CA ASN A 167 23.59 2.69 8.64
C ASN A 167 22.94 4.04 8.98
N ALA A 168 21.67 4.28 8.61
CA ALA A 168 20.95 5.48 9.04
C ALA A 168 20.57 5.43 10.53
N LEU A 169 20.37 4.23 11.09
CA LEU A 169 20.04 4.04 12.51
C LEU A 169 21.25 4.21 13.44
N LYS A 170 22.47 3.90 12.97
CA LYS A 170 23.69 3.93 13.80
C LYS A 170 24.02 5.32 14.36
N ASP A 171 23.66 6.38 13.64
CA ASP A 171 23.94 7.78 13.98
C ASP A 171 22.69 8.54 14.45
N ALA A 172 21.68 7.83 14.94
CA ALA A 172 20.41 8.44 15.30
C ALA A 172 19.94 8.03 16.70
N ASP A 173 20.16 8.94 17.66
CA ASP A 173 19.52 8.87 18.98
C ASP A 173 18.00 9.04 18.89
N HIS A 174 17.53 9.79 17.87
CA HIS A 174 16.13 10.00 17.55
C HIS A 174 15.98 10.34 16.06
N LEU A 175 15.03 9.71 15.35
CA LEU A 175 14.81 9.91 13.90
C LEU A 175 13.55 10.71 13.58
N ASP A 176 12.57 10.74 14.49
CA ASP A 176 11.22 11.21 14.18
C ASP A 176 10.40 11.49 15.43
N ASP A 177 10.06 12.75 15.67
CA ASP A 177 9.25 13.18 16.81
C ASP A 177 7.73 13.00 16.57
N ASP A 178 7.31 12.36 15.46
CA ASP A 178 5.90 12.15 15.17
C ASP A 178 5.28 11.17 16.18
N PRO A 179 4.21 11.56 16.90
CA PRO A 179 3.58 10.71 17.91
C PRO A 179 2.93 9.44 17.33
N ASN A 180 2.91 9.28 16.00
CA ASN A 180 2.45 8.08 15.31
C ASN A 180 3.57 7.06 15.00
N VAL A 181 4.84 7.38 15.27
CA VAL A 181 6.01 6.53 15.04
C VAL A 181 6.44 5.83 16.32
#